data_AF-A0A1H0WNK8-F1
#
_entry.id   AF-A0A1H0WNK8-F1
#
_cell.length_a   1.000
_cell.length_b   1.000
_cell.length_c   1.000
_cell.angle_alpha   90.00
_cell.angle_beta   90.00
_cell.angle_gamma   90.00
#
_symmetry.space_group_name_H-M   'P 1'
#
loop_
_entity.id
_entity.type
_entity.pdbx_description
1 polymer ?
#
loop_
_entity_poly.entity_id
_entity_poly.type
_entity_poly.pdbx_seq_one_letter_code
_entity_poly.pdbx_strand_id
1 'polypeptide(L)' 'MGKPTSSKPVTIERLELYLDRLATIMVDHGPEFDCLLPIYERLEREIDDRKKSIDKMTLIRERVRQSRDQRIAQSS' A
#
# COMPACT_ATOMS: atom_id res chain seq x y z
N MET A 1 16.72 -14.39 23.52
CA MET A 1 16.17 -14.57 22.16
C MET A 1 14.75 -14.01 22.14
N GLY A 2 14.52 -12.86 21.50
CA GLY A 2 13.19 -12.26 21.39
C GLY A 2 12.35 -13.04 20.37
N LYS A 3 11.10 -13.39 20.73
CA LYS A 3 10.15 -14.06 19.83
C LYS A 3 9.94 -13.20 18.57
N PRO A 4 9.85 -13.79 17.36
CA PRO A 4 9.39 -13.04 16.20
C PRO A 4 7.95 -12.60 16.49
N THR A 5 7.76 -11.30 16.75
CA THR A 5 6.41 -10.75 16.77
C THR A 5 5.89 -10.95 15.35
N SER A 6 4.88 -11.81 15.20
CA SER A 6 4.15 -11.96 13.95
C SER A 6 3.50 -10.60 13.67
N SER A 7 4.24 -9.75 12.98
CA SER A 7 3.79 -8.43 12.58
C SER A 7 2.66 -8.67 11.61
N LYS A 8 1.41 -8.43 12.07
CA LYS A 8 0.24 -8.49 11.20
C LYS A 8 0.56 -7.69 9.95
N PRO A 9 0.32 -8.23 8.74
CA PRO A 9 0.67 -7.54 7.51
C PRO A 9 0.09 -6.14 7.52
N VAL A 10 0.93 -5.17 7.17
CA VAL A 10 0.51 -3.78 6.95
C VAL A 10 -0.31 -3.79 5.67
N THR A 11 -1.58 -3.40 5.77
CA THR A 11 -2.50 -3.30 4.62
C THR A 11 -2.73 -1.84 4.26
N ILE A 12 -3.23 -1.58 3.04
CA ILE A 12 -3.56 -0.23 2.60
C ILE A 12 -4.61 0.38 3.53
N GLU A 13 -5.63 -0.38 3.89
CA GLU A 13 -6.71 0.09 4.77
C GLU A 13 -6.19 0.51 6.16
N ARG A 14 -5.17 -0.20 6.67
CA ARG A 14 -4.54 0.17 7.94
C ARG A 14 -3.70 1.44 7.81
N LEU A 15 -3.02 1.63 6.68
CA LEU A 15 -2.24 2.84 6.41
C LEU A 15 -3.16 4.06 6.27
N GLU A 16 -4.26 3.92 5.53
CA GLU A 16 -5.29 4.97 5.40
C GLU A 16 -5.87 5.34 6.77
N LEU A 17 -6.22 4.35 7.60
CA LEU A 17 -6.67 4.60 8.98
C LEU A 17 -5.64 5.35 9.83
N TYR A 18 -4.34 5.06 9.67
CA TYR A 18 -3.29 5.76 10.40
C TYR A 18 -3.06 7.17 9.88
N LEU A 19 -3.20 7.38 8.56
CA LEU A 19 -3.14 8.68 7.93
C LEU A 19 -4.26 9.59 8.45
N ASP A 20 -5.50 9.08 8.51
CA ASP A 20 -6.66 9.80 9.02
C ASP A 20 -6.45 10.21 10.49
N ARG A 21 -5.99 9.29 11.33
CA ARG A 21 -5.70 9.57 12.75
C ARG A 21 -4.61 10.63 12.90
N LEU A 22 -3.57 10.57 12.08
CA LEU A 22 -2.49 11.55 12.11
C LEU A 22 -3.00 12.92 11.70
N ALA A 23 -3.82 13.00 10.65
CA ALA A 23 -4.48 14.24 10.24
C ALA A 23 -5.32 14.84 11.38
N THR A 24 -6.15 14.02 12.04
CA THR A 24 -6.94 14.46 13.20
C THR A 24 -6.05 15.03 14.30
N ILE A 25 -4.97 14.34 14.67
CA ILE A 25 -4.03 14.81 15.70
C ILE A 25 -3.42 16.16 15.31
N MET A 26 -2.94 16.29 14.07
CA MET A 26 -2.31 17.51 13.57
C MET A 26 -3.29 18.69 13.58
N VAL A 27 -4.52 18.49 13.14
CA VAL A 27 -5.54 19.55 13.11
C VAL A 27 -6.01 19.93 14.51
N ASP A 28 -6.28 18.94 15.38
CA ASP A 28 -6.83 19.19 16.72
C ASP A 28 -5.83 19.91 17.64
N HIS A 29 -4.53 19.68 17.46
CA HIS A 29 -3.48 20.26 18.31
C HIS A 29 -2.79 21.48 17.66
N GLY A 30 -3.03 21.71 16.37
CA GLY A 30 -2.56 22.91 15.67
C GLY A 30 -1.05 22.94 15.39
N PRO A 31 -0.46 24.14 15.21
CA PRO A 31 0.86 24.31 14.59
C PRO A 31 2.05 23.62 15.29
N GLU A 32 1.92 23.30 16.59
CA GLU A 32 2.96 22.54 17.31
C GLU A 32 3.14 21.12 16.72
N PHE A 33 2.11 20.59 16.07
CA PHE A 33 2.09 19.27 15.47
C PHE A 33 2.44 19.28 13.97
N ASP A 34 2.79 20.44 13.39
CA ASP A 34 3.32 20.54 12.02
C ASP A 34 4.61 19.71 11.83
N CYS A 35 5.34 19.46 12.93
CA CYS A 35 6.49 18.56 12.94
C CYS A 35 6.17 17.10 12.52
N LEU A 36 4.89 16.71 12.53
CA LEU A 36 4.43 15.39 12.08
C LEU A 36 4.21 15.31 10.56
N LEU A 37 4.28 16.43 9.84
CA LEU A 37 4.09 16.48 8.39
C LEU A 37 4.97 15.46 7.62
N PRO A 38 6.27 15.28 7.95
CA PRO A 38 7.09 14.27 7.26
C PRO A 38 6.59 12.83 7.46
N ILE A 39 5.94 12.55 8.59
CA ILE A 39 5.35 11.23 8.86
C ILE A 39 4.08 11.05 8.01
N TYR A 40 3.28 12.11 7.89
CA TYR A 40 2.09 12.14 7.05
C TYR A 40 2.45 11.86 5.58
N GLU A 41 3.40 12.62 5.02
CA GLU A 41 3.87 12.45 3.63
C GLU A 41 4.42 11.04 3.36
N ARG A 42 5.13 10.47 4.35
CA ARG A 42 5.66 9.11 4.24
C ARG A 42 4.54 8.07 4.17
N LEU A 43 3.47 8.23 4.95
CA LEU A 43 2.31 7.34 4.92
C LEU A 43 1.58 7.43 3.59
N GLU A 44 1.39 8.64 3.04
CA GLU A 44 0.81 8.84 1.71
C GLU A 44 1.62 8.12 0.63
N ARG A 45 2.94 8.29 0.63
CA ARG A 45 3.82 7.61 -0.33
C ARG A 45 3.74 6.09 -0.22
N GLU A 46 3.73 5.54 0.99
CA GLU A 46 3.63 4.09 1.21
C GLU A 46 2.29 3.53 0.70
N ILE A 47 1.18 4.27 0.88
CA ILE A 47 -0.13 3.90 0.33
C ILE A 47 -0.05 3.84 -1.20
N ASP A 48 0.49 4.89 -1.82
CA ASP A 48 0.64 4.98 -3.27
C ASP A 48 1.51 3.86 -3.84
N ASP A 49 2.65 3.60 -3.23
CA ASP A 49 3.59 2.57 -3.68
C ASP A 49 2.98 1.17 -3.59
N ARG A 50 2.15 0.93 -2.57
CA ARG A 50 1.40 -0.33 -2.43
C ARG A 50 0.31 -0.46 -3.47
N LYS A 51 -0.50 0.59 -3.70
CA LYS A 51 -1.53 0.61 -4.74
C LYS A 51 -0.90 0.31 -6.11
N LYS A 52 0.17 1.03 -6.47
CA LYS A 52 0.95 0.79 -7.70
C LYS A 52 1.49 -0.64 -7.81
N SER A 53 1.98 -1.20 -6.70
CA SER A 53 2.50 -2.57 -6.69
C SER A 53 1.40 -3.61 -6.92
N ILE A 54 0.22 -3.42 -6.32
CA ILE A 54 -0.96 -4.27 -6.54
C ILE A 54 -1.41 -4.19 -7.99
N ASP A 55 -1.56 -2.98 -8.53
CA ASP A 55 -2.00 -2.77 -9.92
C ASP A 55 -1.02 -3.41 -10.91
N LYS A 56 0.29 -3.19 -10.71
CA LYS A 56 1.34 -3.78 -11.54
C LYS A 56 1.31 -5.30 -11.48
N MET A 57 1.11 -5.88 -10.31
CA MET A 57 1.00 -7.34 -10.16
C MET A 57 -0.27 -7.88 -10.85
N THR A 58 -1.38 -7.16 -10.77
CA THR A 58 -2.62 -7.51 -11.50
C THR A 58 -2.40 -7.50 -13.01
N LEU A 59 -1.76 -6.46 -13.56
CA LEU A 59 -1.40 -6.38 -14.97
C LEU A 59 -0.46 -7.52 -15.40
N ILE A 60 0.54 -7.86 -14.58
CA ILE A 60 1.44 -8.99 -14.85
C ILE A 60 0.65 -10.31 -14.92
N ARG A 61 -0.26 -10.54 -13.97
CA ARG A 61 -1.10 -11.74 -13.95
C ARG A 61 -1.99 -11.83 -15.18
N GLU A 62 -2.61 -10.72 -15.58
CA GLU A 62 -3.43 -10.67 -16.79
C GLU A 62 -2.62 -10.97 -18.05
N ARG A 63 -1.43 -10.37 -18.19
CA ARG A 63 -0.54 -10.64 -19.33
C ARG A 63 -0.14 -12.12 -19.41
N VAL A 64 0.15 -12.74 -18.27
CA VAL A 64 0.47 -14.17 -18.21
C VAL A 64 -0.73 -15.02 -18.64
N ARG A 65 -1.95 -14.66 -18.22
CA ARG A 65 -3.18 -15.34 -18.65
C ARG A 65 -3.35 -15.25 -20.17
N GLN A 66 -3.32 -14.04 -20.73
CA GLN A 66 -3.46 -13.82 -22.17
C GLN A 66 -2.42 -14.60 -22.99
N SER A 67 -1.16 -14.61 -22.54
CA SER A 67 -0.10 -15.35 -23.23
C SER A 67 -0.33 -16.87 -23.20
N ARG A 68 -0.92 -17.42 -22.13
CA ARG A 68 -1.27 -18.85 -22.05
C ARG A 68 -2.42 -19.19 -22.98
N ASP A 69 -3.47 -18.36 -22.99
CA ASP A 69 -4.65 -18.56 -23.82
C ASP A 69 -4.28 -18.54 -25.32
N GLN A 70 -3.41 -17.61 -25.72
CA GLN A 70 -2.89 -17.53 -27.10
C GLN A 70 -2.11 -18.79 -27.51
N ARG A 71 -1.28 -19.35 -26.61
CA ARG A 71 -0.51 -20.57 -26.91
C ARG A 71 -1.42 -21.79 -27.06
N ILE A 72 -2.47 -21.89 -26.26
CA ILE A 72 -3.46 -22.97 -26.35
C ILE A 72 -4.21 -22.89 -27.69
N ALA A 73 -4.63 -21.68 -28.08
CA ALA A 73 -5.33 -21.44 -29.35
C ALA A 73 -4.46 -21.71 -30.59
N GLN A 74 -3.14 -21.52 -30.51
CA GLN A 74 -2.20 -21.83 -31.60
C GLN A 74 -1.83 -23.32 -31.69
N SER A 75 -2.14 -24.11 -30.66
CA SER A 75 -1.79 -25.53 -30.57
C SER A 75 -2.98 -26.46 -30.84
N SER A 76 -4.13 -25.91 -31.22
CA SER A 76 -5.38 -26.61 -31.57
C SER A 76 -5.71 -26.38 -33.04
#